data_AF-A0A1A2LS55-F1
#
_entry.id   AF-A0A1A2LS55-F1
#
_cell.length_a   1.000
_cell.length_b   1.000
_cell.length_c   1.000
_cell.angle_alpha   90.00
_cell.angle_beta   90.00
_cell.angle_gamma   90.00
#
_symmetry.space_group_name_H-M   'P 1'
#
loop_
_entity.id
_entity.type
_entity.pdbx_description
1 polymer ?
#
loop_
_entity_poly.entity_id
_entity_poly.type
_entity_poly.pdbx_seq_one_letter_code
_entity_poly.pdbx_strand_id
1 'polypeptide(L)' 'MPRLIKEVEKATQVRRSGLEGVLSELRQHRDATTDAGLREALTWLCNAVTRMVSNPTAAHSREVLIAAAAVKRG' A
#
# COMPACT_ATOMS: atom_id res chain seq x y z
N MET A 1 0.78 -1.72 -11.57
CA MET A 1 -0.02 -1.24 -10.41
C MET A 1 -1.17 -2.14 -9.96
N PRO A 2 -2.14 -2.53 -10.79
CA PRO A 2 -3.36 -3.20 -10.28
C PRO A 2 -3.11 -4.55 -9.57
N ARG A 3 -2.03 -5.26 -9.96
CA ARG A 3 -1.59 -6.49 -9.28
C ARG A 3 -1.06 -6.23 -7.87
N LEU A 4 -0.23 -5.19 -7.69
CA LEU A 4 0.31 -4.78 -6.39
C LEU A 4 -0.79 -4.35 -5.43
N ILE A 5 -1.76 -3.58 -5.91
CA ILE A 5 -2.89 -3.16 -5.08
C ILE A 5 -3.72 -4.37 -4.63
N LYS A 6 -3.93 -5.36 -5.50
CA LYS A 6 -4.60 -6.63 -5.13
C LYS A 6 -3.82 -7.41 -4.07
N GLU A 7 -2.49 -7.44 -4.17
CA GLU A 7 -1.64 -8.12 -3.19
C GLU A 7 -1.66 -7.40 -1.84
N VAL A 8 -1.66 -6.06 -1.82
CA VAL A 8 -1.88 -5.27 -0.59
C VAL A 8 -3.25 -5.61 0.03
N GLU A 9 -4.33 -5.54 -0.76
CA GLU A 9 -5.69 -5.85 -0.31
C GLU A 9 -5.75 -7.26 0.30
N LYS A 10 -5.21 -8.28 -0.38
CA LYS A 10 -5.13 -9.65 0.14
C LYS A 10 -4.31 -9.76 1.42
N ALA A 11 -3.15 -9.13 1.46
CA ALA A 11 -2.23 -9.24 2.58
C ALA A 11 -2.72 -8.45 3.82
N THR A 12 -3.65 -7.50 3.62
CA THR A 12 -4.39 -6.91 4.74
C THR A 12 -5.48 -7.81 5.33
N GLN A 13 -6.05 -8.72 4.52
CA GLN A 13 -7.11 -9.63 4.94
C GLN A 13 -6.57 -10.95 5.50
N VAL A 14 -5.51 -11.46 4.89
CA VAL A 14 -4.80 -12.66 5.33
C VAL A 14 -3.49 -12.15 5.91
N ARG A 15 -3.25 -12.30 7.22
CA ARG A 15 -1.96 -11.98 7.89
C ARG A 15 -0.84 -12.85 7.30
N ARG A 16 -0.49 -12.59 6.05
CA ARG A 16 0.45 -13.35 5.24
C ARG A 16 1.76 -12.59 5.32
N SER A 17 2.85 -13.31 5.60
CA SER A 17 4.21 -12.78 5.78
C SER A 17 4.85 -12.19 4.51
N GLY A 18 4.10 -11.43 3.71
CA GLY A 18 4.54 -10.83 2.44
C GLY A 18 4.31 -9.32 2.34
N LEU A 19 3.78 -8.66 3.39
CA LEU A 19 3.53 -7.22 3.37
C LEU A 19 4.82 -6.40 3.17
N GLU A 20 5.95 -6.90 3.69
CA GLU A 20 7.25 -6.23 3.55
C GLU A 20 7.78 -6.26 2.11
N GLY A 21 7.59 -7.37 1.39
CA GLY A 21 7.95 -7.46 -0.03
C GLY A 21 7.10 -6.51 -0.89
N VAL A 22 5.79 -6.48 -0.62
CA VAL A 22 4.86 -5.55 -1.27
C VAL A 22 5.21 -4.09 -0.97
N LEU A 23 5.59 -3.77 0.27
CA LEU A 23 6.05 -2.42 0.64
C LEU A 23 7.31 -2.01 -0.15
N SER A 24 8.24 -2.93 -0.35
CA SER A 24 9.47 -2.67 -1.12
C SER A 24 9.15 -2.37 -2.60
N GLU A 25 8.26 -3.16 -3.22
CA GLU A 25 7.80 -2.91 -4.59
C GLU A 25 7.02 -1.59 -4.72
N LEU A 26 6.17 -1.25 -3.75
CA LEU A 26 5.44 0.03 -3.73
C LEU A 26 6.38 1.24 -3.67
N ARG A 27 7.45 1.15 -2.86
CA ARG A 27 8.48 2.19 -2.78
C ARG A 27 9.22 2.36 -4.11
N GLN A 28 9.60 1.27 -4.75
CA GLN A 28 10.23 1.32 -6.08
C GLN A 28 9.33 2.01 -7.11
N HIS A 29 8.04 1.71 -7.11
CA HIS A 29 7.10 2.38 -8.00
C HIS A 29 6.88 3.86 -7.68
N ARG A 30 6.88 4.23 -6.39
CA ARG A 30 6.82 5.64 -5.96
C ARG A 30 8.03 6.42 -6.46
N ASP A 31 9.21 5.81 -6.40
CA ASP A 31 10.46 6.46 -6.80
C ASP A 31 10.59 6.52 -8.33
N ALA A 32 9.99 5.55 -9.05
CA ALA A 32 9.98 5.51 -10.50
C ALA A 32 8.89 6.36 -11.18
N THR A 33 7.78 6.66 -10.50
CA THR A 33 6.72 7.49 -11.08
C THR A 33 7.17 8.95 -11.18
N THR A 34 6.86 9.63 -12.28
CA THR A 34 7.06 11.09 -12.44
C THR A 34 5.81 11.90 -12.09
N ASP A 35 4.66 11.23 -12.00
CA ASP A 35 3.39 11.84 -11.62
C ASP A 35 3.37 12.16 -10.11
N ALA A 36 3.19 13.44 -9.79
CA ALA A 36 3.19 13.94 -8.42
C ALA A 36 2.00 13.42 -7.59
N GLY A 37 0.81 13.32 -8.18
CA GLY A 37 -0.39 12.83 -7.50
C GLY A 37 -0.30 11.33 -7.21
N LEU A 38 0.19 10.56 -8.17
CA LEU A 38 0.45 9.13 -7.98
C LEU A 38 1.57 8.90 -6.95
N ARG A 39 2.62 9.73 -6.95
CA ARG A 39 3.70 9.67 -5.97
C ARG A 39 3.20 9.94 -4.55
N GLU A 40 2.34 10.93 -4.36
CA GLU A 40 1.70 11.22 -3.07
C GLU A 40 0.82 10.06 -2.61
N ALA A 41 -0.03 9.54 -3.49
CA ALA A 41 -0.90 8.39 -3.18
C ALA A 41 -0.08 7.15 -2.78
N LEU A 42 1.02 6.87 -3.49
CA LEU A 42 1.92 5.77 -3.16
C LEU A 42 2.67 5.98 -1.84
N THR A 43 3.05 7.23 -1.54
CA THR A 43 3.66 7.59 -0.25
C THR A 43 2.68 7.33 0.89
N TRP A 44 1.43 7.74 0.73
CA TRP A 44 0.38 7.47 1.71
C TRP A 44 0.16 5.95 1.89
N LEU A 45 0.09 5.19 0.80
CA LEU A 45 -0.05 3.73 0.86
C LEU A 45 1.12 3.07 1.59
N CYS A 46 2.37 3.48 1.32
CA CYS A 46 3.54 2.98 2.02
C CYS A 46 3.47 3.24 3.54
N ASN A 47 3.03 4.43 3.94
CA ASN A 47 2.89 4.79 5.34
C ASN A 47 1.81 3.94 6.04
N ALA A 48 0.65 3.77 5.41
CA ALA A 48 -0.44 2.95 5.92
C ALA A 48 -0.02 1.48 6.09
N VAL A 49 0.67 0.92 5.07
CA VAL A 49 1.20 -0.45 5.09
C VAL A 49 2.23 -0.60 6.22
N THR A 50 3.12 0.37 6.42
CA THR A 50 4.11 0.37 7.52
C THR A 50 3.43 0.36 8.90
N ARG A 51 2.37 1.17 9.09
CA ARG A 51 1.57 1.15 10.33
C ARG A 51 0.91 -0.21 10.53
N MET A 52 0.41 -0.82 9.46
CA MET A 52 -0.23 -2.13 9.52
C MET A 52 0.74 -3.27 9.86
N VAL A 53 1.96 -3.26 9.32
CA VAL A 53 3.02 -4.21 9.73
C VAL A 53 3.33 -4.06 11.20
N SER A 54 3.47 -2.81 11.66
CA SER A 54 3.86 -2.52 13.05
C SER A 54 2.76 -2.83 14.06
N ASN A 55 1.51 -2.50 13.74
CA ASN A 55 0.36 -2.70 14.60
C ASN A 55 -0.88 -3.12 13.78
N PRO A 56 -1.05 -4.41 13.48
CA PRO A 56 -2.15 -4.90 12.64
C PRO A 56 -3.50 -4.86 13.36
N THR A 57 -4.22 -3.75 13.16
CA THR A 57 -5.59 -3.49 13.65
C THR A 57 -6.57 -3.28 12.49
N ALA A 58 -7.87 -3.44 12.74
CA ALA A 58 -8.91 -3.20 11.73
C ALA A 58 -8.91 -1.76 11.19
N ALA A 59 -8.52 -0.78 12.02
CA ALA A 59 -8.38 0.61 11.59
C ALA A 59 -7.24 0.78 10.58
N HIS A 60 -6.07 0.20 10.84
CA HIS A 60 -4.93 0.24 9.92
C HIS A 60 -5.20 -0.57 8.64
N SER A 61 -5.87 -1.74 8.74
CA SER A 61 -6.32 -2.47 7.55
C SER A 61 -7.21 -1.59 6.66
N ARG A 62 -8.12 -0.81 7.26
CA ARG A 62 -9.01 0.08 6.51
C ARG A 62 -8.26 1.28 5.92
N GLU A 63 -7.30 1.86 6.64
CA GLU A 63 -6.42 2.92 6.13
C GLU A 63 -5.68 2.45 4.87
N VAL A 64 -5.12 1.24 4.89
CA VAL A 64 -4.44 0.64 3.74
C VAL A 64 -5.37 0.48 2.54
N LEU A 65 -6.60 0.01 2.74
CA LEU A 65 -7.59 -0.13 1.66
C LEU A 65 -7.97 1.22 1.04
N ILE A 66 -8.10 2.28 1.84
CA ILE A 66 -8.40 3.62 1.34
C ILE A 66 -7.22 4.16 0.52
N ALA A 67 -5.99 4.03 1.03
CA ALA A 67 -4.80 4.47 0.32
C ALA A 67 -4.61 3.69 -1.00
N ALA A 68 -4.89 2.39 -0.99
CA ALA A 68 -4.91 1.54 -2.17
C ALA A 68 -5.93 2.02 -3.21
N ALA A 69 -7.13 2.41 -2.79
CA ALA A 69 -8.14 2.97 -3.68
C ALA A 69 -7.71 4.31 -4.28
N ALA A 70 -6.98 5.15 -3.53
CA ALA A 70 -6.45 6.42 -4.03
C ALA A 70 -5.40 6.19 -5.14
N VAL A 71 -4.45 5.26 -4.95
CA VAL A 71 -3.47 4.88 -5.98
C VAL A 71 -4.13 4.30 -7.22
N LYS A 72 -5.29 3.64 -7.08
CA LYS A 72 -6.05 3.08 -8.21
C LYS A 72 -6.83 4.15 -9.00
N ARG A 73 -7.00 5.35 -8.44
CA ARG A 73 -7.77 6.47 -9.02
C ARG A 73 -6.90 7.57 -9.63
N GLY A 74 -5.65 7.72 -9.18
CA GLY A 74 -4.63 8.56 -9.82
C GLY A 74 -3.95 7.80 -10.94
#